data_AF-B6EDC8-F1
#
_entry.id   AF-B6EDC8-F1
#
_cell.length_a   1.000
_cell.length_b   1.000
_cell.length_c   1.000
_cell.angle_alpha   90.00
_cell.angle_beta   90.00
_cell.angle_gamma   90.00
#
_symmetry.space_group_name_H-M   'P 1'
#
loop_
_entity.id
_entity.type
_entity.pdbx_description
1 polymer ?
#
loop_
_entity_poly.entity_id
_entity_poly.type
_entity_poly.pdbx_seq_one_letter_code
_entity_poly.pdbx_strand_id
1 'polypeptide(L)'
;IAEHYDGVVATDVSEGQLRHAIAHPKVRYLHTPEDLPEDDLVALVGGEGSLDLVIVATAIHWFDVPLFYAVVNRVLRRPGGVLAVWGYNYDIHPFGDKLQGTLYPAMRPYMDPRTRLAMERYRQLPFPFEPVGVGREGEPADVDMEAEMTLEDLAGFVMTGSVAT
;
A
#
# COMPACT_ATOMS: atom_id res chain seq x y z
N ILE A 1 -1.21 -11.64 -8.30
CA ILE A 1 -1.30 -12.38 -7.01
C ILE A 1 -2.20 -13.61 -7.10
N ALA A 2 -3.49 -13.48 -7.42
CA ALA A 2 -4.41 -14.64 -7.48
C ALA A 2 -4.05 -15.71 -8.53
N GLU A 3 -3.20 -15.37 -9.50
CA GLU A 3 -2.61 -16.33 -10.46
C GLU A 3 -1.51 -17.20 -9.84
N HIS A 4 -0.83 -16.71 -8.79
CA HIS A 4 0.32 -17.38 -8.16
C HIS A 4 0.00 -18.05 -6.82
N TYR A 5 -1.13 -17.71 -6.21
CA TYR A 5 -1.54 -18.23 -4.90
C TYR A 5 -2.92 -18.89 -4.97
N ASP A 6 -3.15 -19.87 -4.09
CA ASP A 6 -4.40 -20.64 -4.02
C ASP A 6 -5.56 -19.81 -3.45
N GLY A 7 -5.26 -18.86 -2.58
CA GLY A 7 -6.23 -17.95 -1.98
C GLY A 7 -5.62 -16.59 -1.66
N VAL A 8 -6.46 -15.56 -1.66
CA VAL A 8 -6.08 -14.19 -1.32
C VAL A 8 -7.11 -13.63 -0.35
N VAL A 9 -6.62 -13.01 0.72
CA VAL A 9 -7.44 -12.17 1.58
C VAL A 9 -7.05 -10.72 1.32
N ALA A 10 -8.00 -9.93 0.81
CA ALA A 10 -7.81 -8.52 0.52
C ALA A 10 -8.63 -7.71 1.52
N THR A 11 -7.98 -6.79 2.21
CA THR A 11 -8.61 -6.00 3.28
C THR A 11 -8.50 -4.52 2.98
N ASP A 12 -9.51 -3.74 3.37
CA ASP A 12 -9.49 -2.29 3.31
C ASP A 12 -10.33 -1.71 4.45
N VAL A 13 -9.98 -0.51 4.93
CA VAL A 13 -10.76 0.25 5.92
C VAL A 13 -12.00 0.88 5.29
N SER A 14 -12.01 1.07 3.97
CA SER A 14 -13.07 1.69 3.20
C SER A 14 -14.01 0.65 2.60
N GLU A 15 -15.21 0.55 3.14
CA GLU A 15 -16.28 -0.21 2.47
C GLU A 15 -16.55 0.29 1.04
N GLY A 16 -16.32 1.58 0.80
CA GLY A 16 -16.46 2.17 -0.53
C GLY A 16 -15.49 1.56 -1.54
N GLN A 17 -14.23 1.35 -1.15
CA GLN A 17 -13.24 0.67 -2.00
C GLN A 17 -13.63 -0.80 -2.21
N LEU A 18 -14.04 -1.49 -1.14
CA LEU A 18 -14.45 -2.89 -1.23
C LEU A 18 -15.65 -3.11 -2.16
N ARG A 19 -16.60 -2.18 -2.21
CA ARG A 19 -17.75 -2.24 -3.15
C ARG A 19 -17.33 -2.12 -4.61
N HIS A 20 -16.22 -1.43 -4.90
CA HIS A 20 -15.68 -1.29 -6.26
C HIS A 20 -14.63 -2.36 -6.59
N ALA A 21 -14.32 -3.26 -5.66
CA ALA A 21 -13.37 -4.33 -5.89
C ALA A 21 -13.84 -5.29 -6.98
N ILE A 22 -12.92 -5.68 -7.85
CA ILE A 22 -13.20 -6.63 -8.94
C ILE A 22 -13.41 -8.02 -8.33
N ALA A 23 -14.60 -8.58 -8.48
CA ALA A 23 -14.90 -9.92 -7.97
C ALA A 23 -13.96 -10.97 -8.57
N HIS A 24 -13.39 -11.83 -7.73
CA HIS A 24 -12.47 -12.88 -8.16
C HIS A 24 -12.68 -14.15 -7.30
N PRO A 25 -12.78 -15.36 -7.90
CA PRO A 25 -13.14 -16.59 -7.18
C PRO A 25 -12.14 -17.00 -6.09
N LYS A 26 -10.88 -16.58 -6.20
CA LYS A 26 -9.83 -16.84 -5.20
C LYS A 26 -9.63 -15.72 -4.18
N VAL A 27 -10.37 -14.62 -4.27
CA VAL A 27 -10.16 -13.44 -3.41
C VAL A 27 -11.34 -13.26 -2.47
N ARG A 28 -11.05 -13.20 -1.18
CA ARG A 28 -12.00 -12.82 -0.14
C ARG A 28 -11.73 -11.37 0.27
N TYR A 29 -12.68 -10.49 -0.02
CA TYR A 29 -12.64 -9.08 0.34
C TYR A 29 -13.26 -8.87 1.73
N LEU A 30 -12.53 -8.24 2.64
CA LEU A 30 -12.94 -8.05 4.03
C LEU A 30 -12.80 -6.58 4.44
N HIS A 31 -13.80 -6.09 5.17
CA HIS A 31 -13.71 -4.79 5.81
C HIS A 31 -12.93 -4.90 7.12
N THR A 32 -11.92 -4.07 7.28
CA THR A 32 -11.07 -4.02 8.47
C THR A 32 -11.04 -2.59 9.00
N PRO A 33 -11.97 -2.21 9.91
CA PRO A 33 -11.98 -0.90 10.55
C PRO A 33 -10.65 -0.59 11.27
N GLU A 34 -10.30 0.69 11.39
CA GLU A 34 -9.06 1.13 12.05
C GLU A 34 -9.00 0.76 13.54
N ASP A 35 -10.15 0.63 14.20
CA ASP A 35 -10.29 0.30 15.62
C ASP A 35 -10.45 -1.19 15.90
N LEU A 36 -10.29 -2.05 14.88
CA LEU A 36 -10.38 -3.50 15.05
C LEU A 36 -9.25 -4.02 15.95
N PRO A 37 -9.55 -4.77 17.04
CA PRO A 37 -8.53 -5.33 17.92
C PRO A 37 -7.58 -6.27 17.19
N GLU A 38 -6.33 -6.35 17.67
CA GLU A 38 -5.28 -7.19 17.07
C GLU A 38 -5.72 -8.66 16.89
N ASP A 39 -6.28 -9.27 17.93
CA ASP A 39 -6.72 -10.67 17.90
C ASP A 39 -7.84 -10.90 16.88
N ASP A 40 -8.77 -9.95 16.76
CA ASP A 40 -9.86 -10.01 15.79
C ASP A 40 -9.33 -9.86 14.38
N LEU A 41 -8.38 -8.96 14.15
CA LEU A 41 -7.72 -8.79 12.85
C LEU A 41 -6.94 -10.05 12.44
N VAL A 42 -6.19 -10.66 13.37
CA VAL A 42 -5.47 -11.93 13.15
C VAL A 42 -6.46 -13.04 12.79
N ALA A 43 -7.55 -13.20 13.57
CA ALA A 43 -8.56 -14.22 13.30
C ALA A 43 -9.26 -14.00 11.95
N LEU A 44 -9.58 -12.75 11.61
CA LEU A 44 -10.30 -12.38 10.40
C LEU A 44 -9.52 -12.72 9.11
N VAL A 45 -8.19 -12.48 9.10
CA VAL A 45 -7.36 -12.68 7.91
C VAL A 45 -6.91 -14.13 7.72
N GLY A 46 -6.99 -14.98 8.74
CA GLY A 46 -6.71 -16.42 8.59
C GLY A 46 -6.12 -17.11 9.82
N GLY A 47 -5.82 -16.37 10.88
CA GLY A 47 -5.18 -16.89 12.10
C GLY A 47 -3.66 -16.91 12.02
N GLU A 48 -3.03 -17.42 13.08
CA GLU A 48 -1.57 -17.44 13.22
C GLU A 48 -0.89 -18.36 12.21
N GLY A 49 0.21 -17.89 11.62
CA GLY A 49 1.04 -18.65 10.67
C GLY A 49 0.32 -19.06 9.38
N SER A 50 -0.81 -18.44 9.06
CA SER A 50 -1.69 -18.84 7.96
C SER A 50 -1.29 -18.24 6.61
N LEU A 51 -0.46 -17.19 6.58
CA LEU A 51 -0.14 -16.43 5.38
C LEU A 51 1.30 -16.65 4.91
N ASP A 52 1.45 -16.91 3.62
CA ASP A 52 2.75 -17.02 2.97
C ASP A 52 3.38 -15.65 2.67
N LEU A 53 2.53 -14.66 2.36
CA LEU A 53 2.90 -13.34 1.90
C LEU A 53 1.87 -12.31 2.38
N VAL A 54 2.35 -11.22 2.97
CA VAL A 54 1.57 -10.01 3.24
C VAL A 54 2.07 -8.90 2.32
N ILE A 55 1.13 -8.18 1.70
CA ILE A 55 1.41 -7.10 0.76
C ILE A 55 0.77 -5.82 1.27
N VAL A 56 1.52 -4.71 1.24
CA VAL A 56 0.97 -3.37 1.34
C VAL A 56 1.38 -2.56 0.11
N ALA A 57 0.42 -2.35 -0.79
CA ALA A 57 0.60 -1.57 -2.00
C ALA A 57 0.03 -0.16 -1.77
N THR A 58 0.92 0.84 -1.68
CA THR A 58 0.59 2.27 -1.60
C THR A 58 -0.24 2.72 -0.38
N ALA A 59 -0.25 1.98 0.73
CA ALA A 59 -1.12 2.30 1.87
C ALA A 59 -0.46 2.39 3.25
N ILE A 60 0.78 1.89 3.44
CA ILE A 60 1.35 1.70 4.79
C ILE A 60 1.46 2.99 5.61
N HIS A 61 1.56 4.14 4.93
CA HIS A 61 1.62 5.45 5.57
C HIS A 61 0.32 5.86 6.28
N TRP A 62 -0.79 5.17 6.01
CA TRP A 62 -2.06 5.37 6.72
C TRP A 62 -2.17 4.56 8.01
N PHE A 63 -1.32 3.55 8.21
CA PHE A 63 -1.49 2.53 9.25
C PHE A 63 -0.90 2.94 10.60
N ASP A 64 -1.42 2.33 11.67
CA ASP A 64 -0.64 2.11 12.89
C ASP A 64 0.42 1.03 12.61
N VAL A 65 1.63 1.48 12.26
CA VAL A 65 2.74 0.61 11.85
C VAL A 65 3.15 -0.39 12.96
N PRO A 66 3.27 0.02 14.25
CA PRO A 66 3.50 -0.92 15.34
C PRO A 66 2.45 -2.04 15.44
N LEU A 67 1.15 -1.70 15.43
CA LEU A 67 0.07 -2.68 15.47
C LEU A 67 0.12 -3.58 14.23
N PHE A 68 0.29 -2.99 13.04
CA PHE A 68 0.41 -3.73 11.79
C PHE A 68 1.54 -4.76 11.85
N TYR A 69 2.72 -4.39 12.35
CA TYR A 69 3.83 -5.34 12.47
C TYR A 69 3.58 -6.42 13.52
N ALA A 70 2.87 -6.14 14.61
CA ALA A 70 2.46 -7.18 15.55
C ALA A 70 1.58 -8.23 14.86
N VAL A 71 0.58 -7.79 14.08
CA VAL A 71 -0.29 -8.68 13.28
C VAL A 71 0.52 -9.45 12.24
N VAL A 72 1.33 -8.77 11.43
CA VAL A 72 2.18 -9.41 10.40
C VAL A 72 3.02 -10.53 11.00
N ASN A 73 3.65 -10.28 12.15
CA ASN A 73 4.48 -11.27 12.83
C ASN A 73 3.69 -12.52 13.26
N ARG A 74 2.40 -12.38 13.59
CA ARG A 74 1.53 -13.49 13.98
C ARG A 74 0.99 -14.25 12.77
N VAL A 75 0.54 -13.54 11.74
CA VAL A 75 -0.15 -14.16 10.60
C VAL A 75 0.81 -14.78 9.59
N LEU A 76 2.04 -14.29 9.47
CA LEU A 76 3.01 -14.86 8.55
C LEU A 76 3.50 -16.23 9.04
N ARG A 77 3.53 -17.20 8.12
CA ARG A 77 4.11 -18.52 8.37
C ARG A 77 5.58 -18.41 8.78
N ARG A 78 6.02 -19.34 9.62
CA ARG A 78 7.42 -19.46 10.02
C ARG A 78 7.90 -20.90 9.80
N PRO A 79 9.05 -21.11 9.13
CA PRO A 79 9.88 -20.10 8.44
C PRO A 79 9.32 -19.68 7.06
N GLY A 80 9.79 -18.56 6.52
CA GLY A 80 9.64 -18.22 5.10
C GLY A 80 8.41 -17.40 4.71
N GLY A 81 7.64 -16.86 5.66
CA GLY A 81 6.66 -15.82 5.39
C GLY A 81 7.34 -14.50 5.00
N VAL A 82 6.75 -13.76 4.06
CA VAL A 82 7.32 -12.51 3.54
C VAL A 82 6.35 -11.34 3.74
N LEU A 83 6.87 -10.19 4.18
CA LEU A 83 6.18 -8.91 4.08
C LEU A 83 6.78 -8.13 2.90
N ALA A 84 5.93 -7.69 1.98
CA ALA A 84 6.31 -6.81 0.88
C ALA A 84 5.53 -5.49 0.99
N VAL A 85 6.25 -4.38 1.00
CA VAL A 85 5.68 -3.03 1.06
C VAL A 85 6.23 -2.26 -0.13
N TRP A 86 5.35 -1.63 -0.90
CA TRP A 86 5.76 -0.77 -1.99
C TRP A 86 4.82 0.41 -2.16
N GLY A 87 5.33 1.41 -2.86
CA GLY A 87 4.57 2.56 -3.31
C GLY A 87 5.07 2.96 -4.69
N TYR A 88 4.40 3.92 -5.30
CA TYR A 88 4.91 4.58 -6.49
C TYR A 88 4.97 6.08 -6.26
N ASN A 89 5.96 6.69 -6.90
CA ASN A 89 5.97 8.10 -7.25
C ASN A 89 6.16 8.15 -8.76
N TYR A 90 5.80 9.26 -9.37
CA TYR A 90 5.79 9.36 -10.83
C TYR A 90 6.50 10.61 -11.32
N ASP A 91 7.15 10.45 -12.46
CA ASP A 91 7.57 11.53 -13.33
C ASP A 91 6.74 11.46 -14.61
N ILE A 92 6.18 12.58 -15.03
CA ILE A 92 5.19 12.62 -16.11
C ILE A 92 5.73 13.50 -17.22
N HIS A 93 6.21 12.90 -18.31
CA HIS A 93 6.66 13.66 -19.47
C HIS A 93 5.47 14.12 -20.33
N PRO A 94 5.43 15.38 -20.83
CA PRO A 94 6.40 16.48 -20.65
C PRO A 94 6.04 17.43 -19.48
N PHE A 95 5.16 17.04 -18.57
CA PHE A 95 4.57 17.92 -17.54
C PHE A 95 5.22 17.84 -16.15
N GLY A 96 6.29 17.07 -15.98
CA GLY A 96 6.92 16.77 -14.68
C GLY A 96 7.26 18.03 -13.89
N ASP A 97 7.93 18.99 -14.52
CA ASP A 97 8.29 20.27 -13.91
C ASP A 97 7.07 21.07 -13.44
N LYS A 98 5.96 21.04 -14.18
CA LYS A 98 4.74 21.76 -13.78
C LYS A 98 4.06 21.08 -12.60
N LEU A 99 4.03 19.76 -12.59
CA LEU A 99 3.45 18.99 -11.48
C LEU A 99 4.27 19.21 -10.20
N GLN A 100 5.58 18.99 -10.27
CA GLN A 100 6.49 19.11 -9.13
C GLN A 100 6.71 20.55 -8.68
N GLY A 101 6.81 21.48 -9.63
CA GLY A 101 7.12 22.89 -9.36
C GLY A 101 5.90 23.77 -9.07
N THR A 102 4.69 23.35 -9.43
CA THR A 102 3.48 24.18 -9.26
C THR A 102 2.34 23.45 -8.57
N LEU A 103 1.90 22.31 -9.10
CA LEU A 103 0.70 21.64 -8.59
C LEU A 103 0.89 21.08 -7.17
N TYR A 104 1.93 20.28 -6.95
CA TYR A 104 2.18 19.69 -5.63
C TYR A 104 2.45 20.72 -4.51
N PRO A 105 3.24 21.78 -4.73
CA PRO A 105 3.36 22.87 -3.76
C PRO A 105 2.01 23.50 -3.41
N ALA A 106 1.12 23.69 -4.39
CA ALA A 106 -0.21 24.25 -4.16
C ALA A 106 -1.15 23.28 -3.40
N MET A 107 -1.00 21.96 -3.60
CA MET A 107 -1.79 20.95 -2.89
C MET A 107 -1.28 20.68 -1.46
N ARG A 108 0.01 20.88 -1.20
CA ARG A 108 0.68 20.55 0.06
C ARG A 108 -0.07 21.00 1.34
N PRO A 109 -0.65 22.21 1.42
CA PRO A 109 -1.39 22.63 2.62
C PRO A 109 -2.64 21.80 2.93
N TYR A 110 -3.18 21.09 1.94
CA TYR A 110 -4.41 20.29 2.05
C TYR A 110 -4.11 18.80 2.19
N MET A 111 -2.85 18.38 2.07
CA MET A 111 -2.46 16.98 2.17
C MET A 111 -2.34 16.56 3.64
N ASP A 112 -2.83 15.36 3.95
CA ASP A 112 -2.58 14.74 5.24
C ASP A 112 -1.06 14.55 5.43
N PRO A 113 -0.48 14.97 6.58
CA PRO A 113 0.95 14.82 6.85
C PRO A 113 1.49 13.40 6.69
N ARG A 114 0.64 12.38 6.87
CA ARG A 114 0.97 10.96 6.69
C ARG A 114 1.48 10.65 5.28
N THR A 115 0.96 11.35 4.26
CA THR A 115 1.36 11.14 2.85
C THR A 115 2.84 11.41 2.60
N ARG A 116 3.49 12.20 3.46
CA ARG A 116 4.94 12.48 3.38
C ARG A 116 5.78 11.21 3.33
N LEU A 117 5.40 10.17 4.09
CA LEU A 117 6.17 8.93 4.16
C LEU A 117 6.20 8.21 2.79
N ALA A 118 5.11 8.26 2.02
CA ALA A 118 5.06 7.75 0.65
C ALA A 118 5.80 8.64 -0.35
N MET A 119 5.67 9.96 -0.23
CA MET A 119 6.39 10.92 -1.08
C MET A 119 7.91 10.82 -0.91
N GLU A 120 8.38 10.56 0.30
CA GLU A 120 9.79 10.30 0.61
C GLU A 120 10.19 8.85 0.33
N ARG A 121 9.38 8.13 -0.46
CA ARG A 121 9.66 6.78 -0.99
C ARG A 121 9.89 5.75 0.10
N TYR A 122 9.23 5.90 1.24
CA TYR A 122 9.36 5.02 2.40
C TYR A 122 10.79 4.88 2.96
N ARG A 123 11.72 5.80 2.62
CA ARG A 123 13.11 5.74 3.13
C ARG A 123 13.21 5.84 4.65
N GLN A 124 12.24 6.48 5.29
CA GLN A 124 12.19 6.65 6.74
C GLN A 124 11.21 5.69 7.42
N LEU A 125 10.65 4.72 6.70
CA LEU A 125 9.76 3.71 7.29
C LEU A 125 10.60 2.74 8.14
N PRO A 126 10.35 2.62 9.45
CA PRO A 126 10.95 1.55 10.25
C PRO A 126 10.52 0.21 9.65
N PHE A 127 11.47 -0.66 9.31
CA PHE A 127 11.17 -1.91 8.61
C PHE A 127 12.07 -3.05 9.13
N PRO A 128 11.81 -3.54 10.35
CA PRO A 128 12.70 -4.44 11.09
C PRO A 128 12.57 -5.90 10.64
N PHE A 129 12.46 -6.14 9.34
CA PHE A 129 12.34 -7.48 8.74
C PHE A 129 13.61 -7.83 7.98
N GLU A 130 13.99 -9.12 7.99
CA GLU A 130 15.17 -9.59 7.27
C GLU A 130 14.98 -9.38 5.76
N PRO A 131 15.95 -8.73 5.06
CA PRO A 131 15.82 -8.49 3.63
C PRO A 131 15.81 -9.77 2.80
N VAL A 132 14.95 -9.80 1.78
CA VAL A 132 14.88 -10.89 0.79
C VAL A 132 15.54 -10.54 -0.54
N GLY A 133 16.37 -9.49 -0.57
CA GLY A 133 17.14 -9.06 -1.73
C GLY A 133 16.50 -7.96 -2.60
N VAL A 134 15.32 -7.46 -2.23
CA VAL A 134 14.58 -6.42 -3.00
C VAL A 134 14.32 -5.20 -2.11
N GLY A 135 15.40 -4.62 -1.58
CA GLY A 135 15.36 -3.47 -0.68
C GLY A 135 15.36 -3.85 0.80
N ARG A 136 15.57 -2.85 1.66
CA ARG A 136 15.61 -2.95 3.12
C ARG A 136 15.27 -1.61 3.78
N GLU A 137 15.17 -1.59 5.10
CA GLU A 137 15.04 -0.36 5.88
C GLU A 137 16.10 0.67 5.48
N GLY A 138 15.69 1.92 5.25
CA GLY A 138 16.56 3.01 4.81
C GLY A 138 16.94 3.00 3.32
N GLU A 139 16.93 1.82 2.68
CA GLU A 139 17.37 1.58 1.31
C GLU A 139 16.31 0.75 0.53
N PRO A 140 15.11 1.32 0.28
CA PRO A 140 14.13 0.68 -0.57
C PRO A 140 14.69 0.49 -1.98
N ALA A 141 14.38 -0.64 -2.60
CA ALA A 141 14.75 -0.89 -4.00
C ALA A 141 13.81 -0.14 -4.94
N ASP A 142 14.38 0.30 -6.06
CA ASP A 142 13.64 0.98 -7.12
C ASP A 142 13.29 0.01 -8.23
N VAL A 143 12.04 0.09 -8.68
CA VAL A 143 11.52 -0.62 -9.84
C VAL A 143 10.70 0.35 -10.67
N ASP A 144 10.83 0.24 -11.99
CA ASP A 144 10.13 1.12 -12.91
C ASP A 144 8.77 0.53 -13.32
N MET A 145 7.76 1.40 -13.37
CA MET A 145 6.47 1.12 -13.99
C MET A 145 6.20 2.24 -15.00
N GLU A 146 5.94 1.84 -16.24
CA GLU A 146 5.65 2.77 -17.32
C GLU A 146 4.18 2.66 -17.71
N ALA A 147 3.56 3.81 -17.97
CA ALA A 147 2.20 3.90 -18.48
C ALA A 147 2.11 5.03 -19.50
N GLU A 148 1.51 4.76 -20.65
CA GLU A 148 1.11 5.79 -21.61
C GLU A 148 -0.34 6.18 -21.31
N MET A 149 -0.60 7.49 -21.25
CA MET A 149 -1.91 8.02 -20.91
C MET A 149 -2.20 9.30 -21.70
N THR A 150 -3.47 9.53 -22.01
CA THR A 150 -3.89 10.81 -22.58
C THR A 150 -3.85 11.93 -21.52
N LEU A 151 -3.98 13.19 -21.93
CA LEU A 151 -4.10 14.29 -20.98
C LEU A 151 -5.37 14.18 -20.11
N GLU A 152 -6.44 13.63 -20.67
CA GLU A 152 -7.70 13.38 -19.94
C GLU A 152 -7.52 12.30 -18.87
N ASP A 153 -6.84 11.20 -19.21
CA ASP A 153 -6.50 10.16 -18.25
C ASP A 153 -5.60 10.69 -17.13
N LEU A 154 -4.62 11.52 -17.47
CA LEU A 154 -3.75 12.18 -16.49
C LEU A 154 -4.55 13.07 -15.54
N ALA A 155 -5.48 13.87 -16.08
CA ALA A 155 -6.36 14.70 -15.24
C ALA A 155 -7.23 13.83 -14.33
N GLY A 156 -7.81 12.75 -14.86
CA GLY A 156 -8.58 11.78 -14.08
C GLY A 156 -7.75 11.16 -12.96
N PHE A 157 -6.52 10.73 -13.26
CA PHE A 157 -5.59 10.16 -12.29
C PHE A 157 -5.21 11.14 -11.18
N VAL A 158 -4.89 12.40 -11.51
CA VAL A 158 -4.60 13.43 -10.49
C VAL A 158 -5.82 13.64 -9.57
N MET A 159 -7.03 13.56 -10.11
CA MET A 159 -8.28 13.71 -9.35
C MET A 159 -8.61 12.51 -8.45
N THR A 160 -7.93 11.37 -8.57
CA THR A 160 -8.08 10.26 -7.61
C THR A 160 -7.24 10.44 -6.34
N GLY A 161 -6.38 11.46 -6.29
CA GLY A 161 -5.56 11.75 -5.13
C GLY A 161 -6.42 12.11 -3.92
N SER A 162 -6.04 11.65 -2.73
CA SER A 162 -6.80 11.84 -1.48
C SER A 162 -7.04 13.30 -1.09
N VAL A 163 -6.33 14.25 -1.69
CA VAL A 163 -6.49 15.69 -1.46
C VAL A 163 -7.54 16.33 -2.39
N ALA A 164 -7.95 15.62 -3.44
CA ALA A 164 -8.98 16.05 -4.37
C ALA A 164 -10.38 15.52 -4.00
N THR A 165 -10.48 14.63 -3.00
CA THR A 165 -11.70 13.95 -2.53
C THR A 165 -12.01 14.34 -1.09
#